data_AF-A0A3Q3IXV2-F1
#
_entry.id   AF-A0A3Q3IXV2-F1
#
_cell.length_a   1.000
_cell.length_b   1.000
_cell.length_c   1.000
_cell.angle_alpha   90.00
_cell.angle_beta   90.00
_cell.angle_gamma   90.00
#
_symmetry.space_group_name_H-M   'P 1'
#
loop_
_entity.id
_entity.type
_entity.pdbx_description
1 polymer ?
#
loop_
_entity_poly.entity_id
_entity_poly.type
_entity_poly.pdbx_seq_one_letter_code
_entity_poly.pdbx_strand_id
1 'polypeptide(L)'
;MDHNPQPANTSHDNNPGMIEYHSLFVSGVSLSSVCGKPPLNNRIVGGQTASAGSWPWQVSLHRSGSHICGGSLINNQWVMTAAHCCKPR
;
A
#
# COMPACT_ATOMS: atom_id res chain seq x y z
N MET A 1 -10.01 -4.33 -29.65
CA MET A 1 -10.96 -3.52 -28.85
C MET A 1 -10.15 -2.98 -27.69
N ASP A 2 -9.30 -2.02 -28.02
CA ASP A 2 -8.20 -1.58 -27.19
C ASP A 2 -8.62 -0.22 -26.63
N HIS A 3 -9.04 -0.18 -25.37
CA HIS A 3 -9.21 1.07 -24.65
C HIS A 3 -7.84 1.53 -24.17
N ASN A 4 -7.28 2.48 -24.91
CA ASN A 4 -6.10 3.25 -24.53
C ASN A 4 -6.40 4.06 -23.25
N PRO A 5 -5.74 3.80 -22.11
CA PRO A 5 -5.91 4.62 -20.91
C PRO A 5 -5.12 5.92 -21.11
N GLN A 6 -5.79 7.07 -21.07
CA GLN A 6 -5.07 8.34 -21.05
C GLN A 6 -4.24 8.47 -19.76
N PRO A 7 -3.03 9.06 -19.83
CA PRO A 7 -2.28 9.38 -18.62
C PRO A 7 -3.00 10.51 -17.86
N ALA A 8 -3.28 10.28 -16.59
CA ALA A 8 -3.75 11.32 -15.68
C ALA A 8 -2.66 12.40 -15.57
N ASN A 9 -3.04 13.61 -15.97
CA ASN A 9 -2.27 14.83 -15.81
C ASN A 9 -2.12 15.19 -14.32
N THR A 10 -1.01 14.85 -13.70
CA THR A 10 -0.66 15.36 -12.37
C THR A 10 -0.09 16.76 -12.51
N SER A 11 -0.94 17.78 -12.32
CA SER A 11 -0.47 19.15 -12.11
C SER A 11 0.44 19.20 -10.88
N HIS A 12 1.59 19.80 -11.10
CA HIS A 12 2.69 19.92 -10.16
C HIS A 12 2.44 21.16 -9.28
N ASP A 13 1.71 21.02 -8.18
CA ASP A 13 1.55 22.10 -7.20
C ASP A 13 2.68 22.03 -6.16
N ASN A 14 3.84 22.60 -6.51
CA ASN A 14 4.91 22.92 -5.57
C ASN A 14 4.62 24.28 -4.90
N ASN A 15 3.79 24.31 -3.87
CA ASN A 15 3.68 25.49 -3.01
C ASN A 15 4.17 25.18 -1.58
N PRO A 16 5.33 25.73 -1.16
CA PRO A 16 5.82 25.59 0.21
C PRO A 16 5.12 26.64 1.08
N GLY A 17 3.93 26.29 1.58
CA GLY A 17 3.08 27.21 2.33
C GLY A 17 2.45 26.56 3.57
N MET A 18 3.25 26.48 4.64
CA MET A 18 2.82 26.67 6.03
C MET A 18 1.56 25.91 6.50
N ILE A 19 1.74 24.73 7.10
CA ILE A 19 0.89 24.32 8.22
C ILE A 19 1.81 23.96 9.39
N GLU A 20 1.64 24.73 10.46
CA GLU A 20 2.39 24.71 11.70
C GLU A 20 2.46 23.31 12.30
N TYR A 21 3.67 22.80 12.54
CA TYR A 21 3.90 21.72 13.50
C TYR A 21 3.75 22.29 14.92
N HIS A 22 2.54 22.70 15.30
CA HIS A 22 2.27 23.05 16.68
C HIS A 22 2.13 21.75 17.48
N SER A 23 3.10 21.55 18.37
CA SER A 23 3.14 20.50 19.37
C SER A 23 1.87 20.58 20.23
N LEU A 24 0.85 19.80 19.88
CA LEU A 24 -0.34 19.62 20.70
C LEU A 24 -0.30 18.22 21.30
N PHE A 25 -0.01 18.17 22.59
CA PHE A 25 -0.45 17.09 23.46
C PHE A 25 -1.99 17.05 23.44
N VAL A 26 -2.57 16.42 22.42
CA VAL A 26 -3.95 15.93 22.49
C VAL A 26 -3.87 14.52 23.02
N SER A 27 -4.17 14.37 24.31
CA SER A 27 -4.47 13.10 24.93
C SER A 27 -5.56 12.38 24.11
N GLY A 28 -5.17 11.46 23.23
CA GLY A 28 -6.07 10.45 22.66
C GLY A 28 -6.34 10.43 21.16
N VAL A 29 -5.74 11.29 20.31
CA VAL A 29 -5.83 11.09 18.86
C VAL A 29 -4.62 10.30 18.36
N SER A 30 -4.78 8.97 18.28
CA SER A 30 -3.82 8.12 17.58
C SER A 30 -3.84 8.46 16.09
N LEU A 31 -2.70 8.83 15.51
CA LEU A 31 -2.48 8.95 14.06
C LEU A 31 -2.54 7.56 13.38
N SER A 32 -3.61 6.80 13.59
CA SER A 32 -3.74 5.39 13.25
C SER A 32 -4.07 5.12 11.77
N SER A 33 -3.78 6.05 10.84
CA SER A 33 -4.16 5.87 9.43
C SER A 33 -3.19 6.51 8.43
N VAL A 34 -1.88 6.39 8.66
CA VAL A 34 -0.89 6.65 7.59
C VAL A 34 -0.59 5.33 6.88
N CYS A 35 -0.89 5.24 5.58
CA CYS A 35 -0.63 4.07 4.74
C CYS A 35 0.69 4.19 3.95
N GLY A 36 1.19 3.06 3.42
CA GLY A 36 2.18 3.06 2.34
C GLY A 36 3.55 3.67 2.64
N LYS A 37 4.09 3.50 3.85
CA LYS A 37 5.45 3.91 4.22
C LYS A 37 6.43 2.74 4.19
N PRO A 38 7.04 2.41 3.04
CA PRO A 38 8.00 1.30 2.95
C PRO A 38 9.39 1.74 3.45
N PRO A 39 10.28 0.76 3.73
CA PRO A 39 11.71 1.02 3.76
C PRO A 39 12.14 1.68 2.45
N LEU A 40 12.98 2.73 2.53
CA LEU A 40 13.50 3.45 1.37
C LEU A 40 14.51 2.55 0.64
N ASN A 41 14.03 1.76 -0.31
CA ASN A 41 14.85 1.05 -1.28
C ASN A 41 14.17 1.07 -2.65
N ASN A 42 14.79 1.75 -3.61
CA ASN A 42 14.19 2.02 -4.91
C ASN A 42 14.50 0.93 -5.94
N ARG A 43 15.32 -0.07 -5.61
CA ARG A 43 15.69 -1.13 -6.55
C ARG A 43 15.84 -2.48 -5.86
N ILE A 44 15.05 -3.45 -6.33
CA ILE A 44 15.13 -4.85 -5.92
C ILE A 44 15.79 -5.63 -7.06
N VAL A 45 16.94 -6.25 -6.81
CA VAL A 45 17.62 -7.18 -7.73
C VAL A 45 17.95 -8.44 -6.95
N GLY A 46 17.44 -9.60 -7.38
CA GLY A 46 17.58 -10.87 -6.64
C GLY A 46 16.78 -10.94 -5.33
N GLY A 47 16.49 -9.79 -4.72
CA GLY A 47 15.71 -9.68 -3.51
C GLY A 47 16.41 -10.23 -2.27
N GLN A 48 15.75 -10.08 -1.14
CA GLN A 48 16.18 -10.60 0.15
C GLN A 48 14.95 -10.87 1.00
N THR A 49 15.08 -11.75 2.00
CA THR A 49 14.03 -11.99 2.97
C THR A 49 13.67 -10.69 3.68
N ALA A 50 12.38 -10.35 3.69
CA ALA A 50 11.88 -9.18 4.39
C ALA A 50 11.90 -9.40 5.91
N SER A 51 12.28 -8.38 6.67
CA SER A 51 12.07 -8.36 8.12
C SER A 51 10.57 -8.41 8.42
N ALA A 52 10.19 -9.12 9.48
CA ALA A 52 8.79 -9.19 9.89
C ALA A 52 8.20 -7.78 10.08
N GLY A 53 7.02 -7.54 9.50
CA GLY A 53 6.33 -6.25 9.59
C GLY A 53 6.88 -5.12 8.72
N SER A 54 7.97 -5.32 7.97
CA SER A 54 8.51 -4.28 7.06
C SER A 54 7.61 -3.96 5.86
N TRP A 55 6.70 -4.87 5.51
CA TRP A 55 5.66 -4.70 4.50
C TRP A 55 4.30 -5.04 5.13
N PRO A 56 3.76 -4.18 6.01
CA PRO A 56 2.60 -4.53 6.85
C PRO A 56 1.31 -4.70 6.05
N TRP A 57 1.26 -4.19 4.82
CA TRP A 57 0.15 -4.40 3.89
C TRP A 57 0.23 -5.71 3.12
N GLN A 58 1.31 -6.49 3.22
CA GLN A 58 1.44 -7.76 2.50
C GLN A 58 0.43 -8.78 3.02
N VAL A 59 -0.42 -9.28 2.13
CA VAL A 59 -1.44 -10.30 2.45
C VAL A 59 -1.09 -11.64 1.79
N SER A 60 -1.34 -12.72 2.51
CA SER A 60 -1.32 -14.10 2.02
C SER A 60 -2.77 -14.57 1.85
N LEU A 61 -3.18 -14.84 0.60
CA LEU A 61 -4.49 -15.42 0.32
C LEU A 61 -4.41 -16.94 0.41
N HIS A 62 -5.29 -17.55 1.20
CA HIS A 62 -5.32 -18.99 1.43
C HIS A 62 -6.58 -19.62 0.83
N ARG A 63 -6.42 -20.79 0.22
CA ARG A 63 -7.53 -21.67 -0.17
C ARG A 63 -7.24 -23.06 0.37
N SER A 64 -8.21 -23.63 1.08
CA SER A 64 -8.07 -24.94 1.75
C SER A 64 -6.83 -25.03 2.67
N GLY A 65 -6.49 -23.93 3.35
CA GLY A 65 -5.35 -23.86 4.26
C GLY A 65 -4.00 -23.54 3.61
N SER A 66 -3.88 -23.59 2.28
CA SER A 66 -2.64 -23.33 1.56
C SER A 66 -2.62 -21.94 0.92
N HIS A 67 -1.45 -21.29 0.94
CA HIS A 67 -1.21 -20.05 0.21
C HIS A 67 -1.42 -20.27 -1.30
N ILE A 68 -2.17 -19.36 -1.94
CA ILE A 68 -2.43 -19.41 -3.39
C ILE A 68 -2.02 -18.13 -4.12
N CYS A 69 -2.05 -16.98 -3.45
CA CYS A 69 -1.79 -15.68 -4.06
C CYS A 69 -1.39 -14.64 -3.01
N GLY A 70 -0.78 -13.55 -3.48
CA GLY A 70 -0.58 -12.34 -2.69
C GLY A 70 -1.76 -11.36 -2.77
N GLY A 71 -1.69 -10.33 -1.93
CA GLY A 71 -2.56 -9.15 -1.99
C GLY A 71 -1.97 -7.98 -1.20
N SER A 72 -2.63 -6.82 -1.27
CA SER A 72 -2.27 -5.62 -0.52
C SER A 72 -3.46 -5.12 0.30
N LEU A 73 -3.26 -4.93 1.60
CA LEU A 73 -4.23 -4.27 2.47
C LEU A 73 -4.30 -2.78 2.12
N ILE A 74 -5.45 -2.33 1.62
CA ILE A 74 -5.63 -0.94 1.15
C ILE A 74 -6.33 -0.05 2.20
N ASN A 75 -7.03 -0.67 3.16
CA ASN A 75 -7.59 -0.05 4.36
C ASN A 75 -7.91 -1.15 5.40
N ASN A 76 -8.62 -0.81 6.47
CA ASN A 76 -8.95 -1.73 7.57
C ASN A 76 -9.92 -2.88 7.21
N GLN A 77 -10.50 -2.90 6.01
CA GLN A 77 -11.54 -3.86 5.62
C GLN A 77 -11.30 -4.51 4.26
N TRP A 78 -10.43 -3.94 3.43
CA TRP A 78 -10.32 -4.31 2.02
C TRP A 78 -8.89 -4.68 1.64
N VAL A 79 -8.79 -5.78 0.88
CA VAL A 79 -7.56 -6.28 0.26
C VAL A 79 -7.71 -6.22 -1.25
N MET A 80 -6.71 -5.65 -1.92
CA MET A 80 -6.58 -5.66 -3.38
C MET A 80 -5.73 -6.86 -3.82
N THR A 81 -6.15 -7.55 -4.89
CA THR A 81 -5.41 -8.67 -5.49
C THR A 81 -5.70 -8.78 -6.99
N ALA A 82 -5.03 -9.69 -7.69
CA ALA A 82 -5.27 -9.95 -9.10
C ALA A 82 -6.58 -10.73 -9.30
N ALA A 83 -7.35 -10.39 -10.35
CA ALA A 83 -8.65 -11.03 -10.62
C ALA A 83 -8.56 -12.56 -10.80
N HIS A 84 -7.46 -13.06 -11.36
CA HIS A 84 -7.25 -14.51 -11.57
C HIS A 84 -7.06 -15.28 -10.25
N CYS A 85 -6.76 -14.61 -9.13
CA CYS A 85 -6.70 -15.24 -7.82
C CYS A 85 -8.09 -15.58 -7.26
N CYS A 86 -9.13 -14.87 -7.70
CA CYS A 86 -10.50 -15.03 -7.20
C CYS A 86 -11.33 -16.03 -8.02
N LYS A 87 -11.00 -16.21 -9.30
CA LYS A 87 -11.66 -17.18 -10.18
C LYS A 87 -10.59 -17.90 -11.02
N PRO A 88 -10.39 -19.22 -10.82
CA PRO A 88 -9.66 -20.03 -11.79
C PRO A 88 -10.37 -19.92 -13.14
N ARG A 89 -9.60 -19.91 -14.22
CA ARG A 89 -10.17 -20.04 -15.57
C ARG A 89 -10.61 -21.48 -15.81
#